data_AF-A0A239LR30-F1
#
_entry.id   AF-A0A239LR30-F1
#
_cell.length_a   1.000
_cell.length_b   1.000
_cell.length_c   1.000
_cell.angle_alpha   90.00
_cell.angle_beta   90.00
_cell.angle_gamma   90.00
#
_symmetry.space_group_name_H-M   'P 1'
#
loop_
_entity.id
_entity.type
_entity.pdbx_description
1 polymer ?
#
loop_
_entity_poly.entity_id
_entity_poly.type
_entity_poly.pdbx_seq_one_letter_code
_entity_poly.pdbx_strand_id
1 'polypeptide(L)'
;MKKLALALLLMQPMFLSAAPKVNPADYTTTVHVISSHWSLGNNGGVQILQALIDGQQVELLGHGEGVLKLGNYKAAPLQPAYHPRPNGHDDNVAYQFLFPTGETRNFDVTGYSTTP
;
A
#
# COMPACT_ATOMS: atom_id res chain seq x y z
N MET A 1 -3.86 -7.51 -49.41
CA MET A 1 -3.62 -6.90 -48.09
C MET A 1 -4.32 -7.70 -46.99
N LYS A 2 -3.82 -8.90 -46.65
CA LYS A 2 -4.36 -9.73 -45.54
C LYS A 2 -3.26 -10.32 -44.66
N LYS A 3 -2.03 -10.39 -45.18
CA LYS A 3 -0.84 -10.94 -44.50
C LYS A 3 -0.20 -9.95 -43.51
N LEU A 4 -0.45 -8.64 -43.66
CA LEU A 4 0.04 -7.60 -42.75
C LEU A 4 -0.76 -7.51 -41.45
N ALA A 5 -2.06 -7.83 -41.49
CA ALA A 5 -2.91 -7.82 -40.29
C ALA A 5 -2.51 -8.93 -39.30
N LEU A 6 -2.09 -10.09 -39.81
CA LEU A 6 -1.68 -11.22 -38.98
C LEU A 6 -0.33 -10.96 -38.28
N ALA A 7 0.59 -10.24 -38.93
CA ALA A 7 1.86 -9.84 -38.33
C ALA A 7 1.68 -8.82 -37.19
N LEU A 8 0.70 -7.92 -37.30
CA LEU A 8 0.37 -6.96 -36.25
C LEU A 8 -0.33 -7.61 -35.03
N LEU A 9 -1.12 -8.67 -35.26
CA LEU A 9 -1.81 -9.41 -34.21
C LEU A 9 -0.84 -10.25 -33.34
N LEU A 10 0.22 -10.77 -33.95
CA LEU A 10 1.22 -11.61 -33.27
C LEU A 10 2.23 -10.83 -32.42
N MET A 11 2.28 -9.50 -32.57
CA MET A 11 3.16 -8.62 -31.78
C MET A 11 2.52 -8.08 -30.48
N GLN A 12 1.28 -8.48 -30.17
CA GLN A 12 0.52 -7.95 -29.03
C GLN A 12 0.88 -8.50 -27.62
N PRO A 13 1.57 -9.66 -27.42
CA PRO A 13 1.77 -10.14 -26.05
C PRO A 13 2.99 -9.54 -25.31
N MET A 14 3.74 -8.59 -25.90
CA MET A 14 4.98 -8.07 -25.29
C MET A 14 4.78 -6.98 -24.22
N PHE A 15 3.54 -6.56 -23.93
CA PHE A 15 3.26 -5.50 -22.94
C PHE A 15 2.57 -5.97 -21.66
N LEU A 16 2.56 -7.27 -21.37
CA LEU A 16 2.29 -7.73 -20.01
C LEU A 16 3.61 -7.71 -19.23
N SER A 17 4.01 -6.52 -18.79
CA SER A 17 4.91 -6.42 -17.64
C SER A 17 4.20 -7.10 -16.48
N ALA A 18 4.55 -8.36 -16.20
CA ALA A 18 4.09 -9.05 -15.01
C ALA A 18 4.56 -8.20 -13.82
N ALA A 19 3.62 -7.51 -13.18
CA ALA A 19 3.89 -6.89 -11.89
C ALA A 19 4.55 -7.96 -11.00
N PRO A 20 5.59 -7.60 -10.22
CA PRO A 20 6.27 -8.56 -9.37
C PRO A 20 5.24 -9.39 -8.62
N LYS A 21 5.37 -10.72 -8.72
CA LYS A 21 4.38 -11.64 -8.17
C LYS A 21 4.34 -11.45 -6.66
N VAL A 22 3.26 -10.83 -6.19
CA VAL A 22 2.97 -10.68 -4.77
C VAL A 22 2.89 -12.09 -4.17
N ASN A 23 3.74 -12.39 -3.20
CA ASN A 23 3.70 -13.64 -2.45
C ASN A 23 2.95 -13.39 -1.12
N PRO A 24 1.73 -13.92 -0.94
CA PRO A 24 0.95 -13.68 0.27
C PRO A 24 1.65 -14.11 1.57
N ALA A 25 2.62 -15.04 1.49
CA ALA A 25 3.40 -15.48 2.64
C ALA A 25 4.30 -14.37 3.24
N ASP A 26 4.59 -13.32 2.46
CA ASP A 26 5.42 -12.19 2.91
C ASP A 26 4.61 -11.18 3.75
N TYR A 27 3.27 -11.27 3.72
CA TYR A 27 2.35 -10.35 4.39
C TYR A 27 1.92 -10.89 5.76
N THR A 28 2.90 -11.01 6.66
CA THR A 28 2.72 -11.61 7.99
C THR A 28 2.07 -10.67 9.00
N THR A 29 2.23 -9.35 8.84
CA THR A 29 1.71 -8.35 9.76
C THR A 29 0.19 -8.22 9.61
N THR A 30 -0.52 -8.17 10.73
CA THR A 30 -1.96 -7.83 10.74
C THR A 30 -2.13 -6.39 11.17
N VAL A 31 -2.77 -5.60 10.32
CA VAL A 31 -3.15 -4.21 10.59
C VAL A 31 -4.65 -4.16 10.84
N HIS A 32 -5.06 -3.79 12.04
CA HIS A 32 -6.47 -3.60 12.38
C HIS A 32 -6.85 -2.14 12.20
N VAL A 33 -7.55 -1.81 11.12
CA VAL A 33 -8.00 -0.45 10.82
C VAL A 33 -9.22 -0.10 11.68
N ILE A 34 -9.06 0.88 12.56
CA ILE A 34 -10.08 1.36 13.51
C ILE A 34 -10.85 2.55 12.91
N SER A 35 -10.16 3.43 12.21
CA SER A 35 -10.78 4.55 11.49
C SER A 35 -10.13 4.75 10.14
N SER A 36 -10.91 5.25 9.19
CA SER A 36 -10.45 5.58 7.84
C SER A 36 -11.20 6.81 7.36
N HIS A 37 -10.47 7.83 6.95
CA HIS A 37 -11.07 9.03 6.39
C HIS A 37 -10.23 9.59 5.24
N TRP A 38 -10.88 10.40 4.41
CA TRP A 38 -10.25 11.10 3.31
C TRP A 38 -9.93 12.53 3.74
N SER A 39 -8.66 12.92 3.63
CA SER A 39 -8.20 14.28 3.89
C SER A 39 -7.93 14.98 2.57
N LEU A 40 -8.62 16.10 2.32
CA LEU A 40 -8.43 16.90 1.11
C LEU A 40 -7.38 17.98 1.40
N GLY A 41 -6.24 17.89 0.70
CA GLY A 41 -5.19 18.91 0.72
C GLY A 41 -5.03 19.60 -0.63
N ASN A 42 -4.19 20.64 -0.66
CA ASN A 42 -3.91 21.42 -1.87
C ASN A 42 -3.24 20.61 -3.00
N ASN A 43 -2.61 19.46 -2.68
CA ASN A 43 -1.88 18.61 -3.62
C ASN A 43 -2.62 17.29 -3.95
N GLY A 44 -3.94 17.26 -3.72
CA GLY A 44 -4.76 16.06 -3.86
C GLY A 44 -5.24 15.51 -2.52
N GLY A 45 -6.14 14.54 -2.59
CA GLY A 45 -6.64 13.86 -1.41
C GLY A 45 -5.74 12.71 -0.98
N VAL A 46 -5.54 12.57 0.32
CA VAL A 46 -4.87 11.42 0.93
C VAL A 46 -5.83 10.68 1.83
N GLN A 47 -5.57 9.41 2.04
CA GLN A 47 -6.29 8.60 3.00
C GLN A 47 -5.53 8.53 4.31
N ILE A 48 -6.20 8.84 5.42
CA ILE A 48 -5.63 8.70 6.76
C ILE A 48 -6.33 7.56 7.49
N LEU A 49 -5.55 6.67 8.10
CA LEU A 49 -6.03 5.57 8.92
C LEU A 49 -5.53 5.73 10.35
N GLN A 50 -6.37 5.36 11.32
CA GLN A 50 -5.87 4.92 12.62
C GLN A 50 -5.98 3.41 12.68
N ALA A 51 -4.91 2.75 13.09
CA ALA A 51 -4.85 1.29 13.14
C ALA A 51 -4.10 0.78 14.36
N LEU A 52 -4.27 -0.51 14.65
CA LEU A 52 -3.43 -1.26 15.57
C LEU A 52 -2.52 -2.19 14.78
N ILE A 53 -1.23 -2.14 15.10
CA ILE A 53 -0.22 -3.08 14.61
C ILE A 53 0.52 -3.60 15.85
N ASP A 54 0.47 -4.91 16.09
CA ASP A 54 1.06 -5.56 17.27
C ASP A 54 0.65 -4.90 18.62
N GLY A 55 -0.59 -4.39 18.68
CA GLY A 55 -1.13 -3.69 19.86
C GLY A 55 -0.75 -2.22 19.97
N GLN A 56 0.17 -1.72 19.14
CA GLN A 56 0.54 -0.31 19.07
C GLN A 56 -0.43 0.45 18.17
N GLN A 57 -0.98 1.56 18.66
CA GLN A 57 -1.79 2.46 17.84
C GLN A 57 -0.88 3.31 16.94
N VAL A 58 -1.19 3.29 15.65
CA VAL A 58 -0.44 3.99 14.60
C VAL A 58 -1.39 4.82 13.74
N GLU A 59 -0.90 5.94 13.24
CA GLU A 59 -1.49 6.68 12.15
C GLU A 59 -0.78 6.31 10.84
N LEU A 60 -1.57 6.04 9.81
CA LEU A 60 -1.09 5.67 8.49
C LEU A 60 -1.65 6.61 7.43
N LEU A 61 -0.80 7.01 6.48
CA LEU A 61 -1.17 7.82 5.33
C LEU A 61 -0.99 7.02 4.05
N GLY A 62 -2.03 6.93 3.23
CA GLY A 62 -2.01 6.24 1.94
C GLY A 62 -2.40 7.15 0.78
N HIS A 63 -1.80 6.88 -0.36
CA HIS A 63 -2.17 7.46 -1.65
C HIS A 63 -2.95 6.40 -2.45
N GLY A 64 -4.24 6.61 -2.68
CA GLY A 64 -5.05 5.70 -3.47
C GLY A 64 -6.51 6.12 -3.46
N GLU A 65 -7.33 5.63 -4.38
CA GLU A 65 -8.71 6.10 -4.49
C GLU A 65 -9.58 5.50 -3.39
N GLY A 66 -10.23 6.37 -2.59
CA GLY A 66 -11.28 6.02 -1.64
C GLY A 66 -10.85 5.72 -0.21
N VAL A 67 -11.86 5.41 0.61
CA VAL A 67 -11.74 5.11 2.05
C VAL A 67 -11.81 3.60 2.26
N LEU A 68 -10.95 3.06 3.11
CA LEU A 68 -10.84 1.64 3.41
C LEU A 68 -11.93 1.28 4.39
N LYS A 69 -12.48 0.08 4.22
CA LYS A 69 -13.37 -0.49 5.22
C LYS A 69 -12.57 -0.75 6.51
N LEU A 70 -13.26 -0.74 7.64
CA LEU A 70 -12.66 -1.08 8.92
C LEU A 70 -12.42 -2.60 9.00
N GLY A 71 -11.44 -3.01 9.80
CA GLY A 71 -11.13 -4.42 10.02
C GLY A 71 -9.68 -4.78 9.77
N ASN A 72 -9.43 -6.08 9.60
CA ASN A 72 -8.08 -6.64 9.52
C ASN A 72 -7.59 -6.73 8.08
N TYR A 73 -6.38 -6.20 7.86
CA TYR A 73 -5.65 -6.30 6.60
C TYR A 73 -4.32 -7.01 6.83
N LYS A 74 -3.88 -7.78 5.83
CA LYS A 74 -2.53 -8.34 5.81
C LYS A 74 -1.57 -7.32 5.20
N ALA A 75 -0.42 -7.16 5.83
CA ALA A 75 0.58 -6.20 5.43
C ALA A 75 1.99 -6.79 5.49
N ALA A 76 2.88 -6.23 4.69
CA ALA A 76 4.32 -6.45 4.75
C ALA A 76 5.01 -5.09 4.93
N PRO A 77 6.10 -5.00 5.73
CA PRO A 77 6.91 -3.80 5.78
C PRO A 77 7.55 -3.54 4.41
N LEU A 78 7.48 -2.31 3.92
CA LEU A 78 8.18 -1.89 2.71
C LEU A 78 9.68 -1.77 3.01
N GLN A 79 10.51 -2.49 2.26
CA GLN A 79 11.97 -2.41 2.33
C GLN A 79 12.59 -2.17 0.95
N PRO A 80 13.60 -1.28 0.84
CA PRO A 80 14.06 -0.36 1.88
C PRO A 80 12.96 0.65 2.27
N ALA A 81 13.10 1.29 3.44
CA ALA A 81 12.20 2.37 3.84
C ALA A 81 12.10 3.39 2.68
N TYR A 82 10.88 3.84 2.39
CA TYR A 82 10.58 4.71 1.25
C TYR A 82 11.38 6.03 1.31
N HIS A 83 11.79 6.46 2.50
CA HIS A 83 12.72 7.57 2.68
C HIS A 83 13.95 7.18 3.53
N PRO A 84 15.14 7.75 3.23
CA PRO A 84 16.30 7.61 4.09
C PRO A 84 15.96 8.13 5.49
N ARG A 85 16.33 7.40 6.54
CA ARG A 85 16.21 7.90 7.92
C ARG A 85 17.10 9.13 8.06
N PRO A 86 16.53 10.34 8.23
CA PRO A 86 17.34 11.56 8.21
C PRO A 86 18.19 11.69 9.48
N ASN A 87 17.83 11.00 10.56
CA ASN A 87 18.62 10.85 11.78
C ASN A 87 18.35 9.49 12.46
N GLY A 88 19.05 9.21 13.56
CA GLY A 88 18.94 7.93 14.30
C GLY A 88 17.75 7.83 15.26
N HIS A 89 16.89 8.85 15.32
CA HIS A 89 15.73 8.91 16.22
C HIS A 89 14.40 8.83 15.46
N ASP A 90 14.40 9.24 14.20
CA ASP A 90 13.22 9.19 13.34
C ASP A 90 12.99 7.77 12.84
N ASP A 91 11.74 7.33 12.96
CA ASP A 91 11.30 6.10 12.35
C ASP A 91 10.70 6.39 10.98
N ASN A 92 11.24 5.73 9.95
CA ASN A 92 10.70 5.79 8.60
C ASN A 92 10.22 4.40 8.23
N VAL A 93 8.94 4.15 8.47
CA VAL A 93 8.30 2.85 8.27
C VAL A 93 7.11 3.05 7.36
N ALA A 94 6.96 2.13 6.41
CA ALA A 94 5.80 2.05 5.56
C ALA A 94 5.39 0.59 5.42
N TYR A 95 4.10 0.37 5.22
CA TYR A 95 3.51 -0.93 5.05
C TYR A 95 2.82 -1.01 3.69
N GLN A 96 3.00 -2.13 3.00
CA GLN A 96 2.18 -2.48 1.86
C GLN A 96 1.07 -3.42 2.32
N PHE A 97 -0.17 -3.00 2.12
CA PHE A 97 -1.35 -3.82 2.40
C PHE A 97 -1.62 -4.72 1.20
N LEU A 98 -2.03 -5.96 1.46
CA LEU A 98 -2.53 -6.90 0.48
C LEU A 98 -4.04 -7.05 0.66
N PHE A 99 -4.80 -6.72 -0.40
CA PHE A 99 -6.24 -6.86 -0.42
C PHE A 99 -6.67 -8.25 -0.91
N PRO A 100 -7.90 -8.70 -0.60
CA PRO A 100 -8.41 -10.00 -1.03
C PRO A 100 -8.41 -10.21 -2.55
N THR A 101 -8.48 -9.13 -3.32
CA THR A 101 -8.41 -9.10 -4.79
C THR A 101 -6.99 -9.30 -5.33
N GLY A 102 -5.98 -9.33 -4.46
CA GLY A 102 -4.56 -9.38 -4.83
C GLY A 102 -3.94 -8.01 -5.12
N GLU A 103 -4.76 -6.95 -5.11
CA GLU A 103 -4.30 -5.57 -5.22
C GLU A 103 -3.54 -5.16 -3.96
N THR A 104 -2.58 -4.25 -4.12
CA THR A 104 -1.78 -3.74 -3.00
C THR A 104 -1.88 -2.23 -2.88
N ARG A 105 -1.75 -1.71 -1.65
CA ARG A 105 -1.68 -0.26 -1.40
C ARG A 105 -0.67 0.03 -0.31
N ASN A 106 0.15 1.06 -0.54
CA ASN A 106 1.18 1.48 0.40
C ASN A 106 0.63 2.51 1.38
N PHE A 107 1.10 2.44 2.61
CA PHE A 107 0.75 3.32 3.70
C PHE A 107 2.01 3.68 4.50
N ASP A 108 2.31 4.96 4.60
CA ASP A 108 3.41 5.47 5.42
C ASP A 108 2.94 5.64 6.86
N VAL A 109 3.78 5.31 7.83
CA VAL A 109 3.51 5.61 9.23
C VAL A 109 3.76 7.10 9.47
N THR A 110 2.71 7.83 9.85
CA THR A 110 2.77 9.28 10.10
C THR A 110 2.66 9.64 11.59
N GLY A 111 2.33 8.67 12.45
CA GLY A 111 2.25 8.90 13.88
C GLY A 111 2.18 7.63 14.71
N TYR A 112 2.66 7.73 15.94
CA TYR A 112 2.54 6.71 16.98
C TYR A 112 1.80 7.31 18.17
N SER A 113 0.84 6.57 18.71
CA SER A 113 0.07 7.01 19.88
C SER A 113 0.03 5.90 20.92
N THR A 114 0.24 6.23 22.18
CA THR A 114 -0.10 5.30 23.27
C THR A 114 -1.61 5.29 23.42
N THR A 115 -2.19 4.12 23.67
CA THR A 115 -3.60 4.05 24.12
C THR A 115 -3.72 4.89 25.41
N PRO A 116 -4.73 5.77 25.55
CA PRO A 116 -5.01 6.41 26.83
C PRO A 116 -5.40 5.40 27.92
#